data_AF-A0A284RX83-F1
#
_entry.id   AF-A0A284RX83-F1
#
_cell.length_a   1.000
_cell.length_b   1.000
_cell.length_c   1.000
_cell.angle_alpha   90.00
_cell.angle_beta   90.00
_cell.angle_gamma   90.00
#
_symmetry.space_group_name_H-M   'P 1'
#
loop_
_entity.id
_entity.type
_entity.pdbx_description
1 polymer ?
#
loop_
_entity_poly.entity_id
_entity_poly.type
_entity_poly.pdbx_seq_one_letter_code
_entity_poly.pdbx_strand_id
1 'polypeptide(L)'
;MDLASVYVFLPVIFVFILLRLEQMFVEHLKQRWQRKKMSVYEFFKRSLESWPLDEGTESPPNPWNHPKYLKITLSALAETGQAESTIPVLKQRSYTGSKTVISSALADTPCADLGIDGVLEKLNETLSTSYTLGSRVLRLLGVVQLHSFLEPYVARNDDFGTVYAHLRPYSYRSDVAAIKCKLRTWEEEDREMRRAVLDHDRITRRDVPPRRVWDLHANRVVPYWVASARPWGISHAWVDEKDRVDAMTPINGYEWPVPMPKDANLDLIRIEMLNLGAHYAWLDVLCLRQEGGKGEHLRMEEWKLDVPTIGWVYANSTRVVCYFNGLGRPLHLTSDYFESDRCWFRRAWTLQEITEDAIVGGETGDDIMEKEVWKMFDEQLAHLRDIRKRDRDLELASEMQNRVSTKSLDKVAGLAYLIWTVSIPIYNAEMSDTSAWEVFVDVMFPSHRAELFFYFPEPGKGNKYWRPSWHQVMTLKHFALHSHSRGPSYVQHTEDTDTDSYEGYCIDSAYVQGLDVGLKEERSRQGEMVFKDTSGSPCTFKIVADHVYPIPDGSYALIGSSDFDSMLIPSLNLWVVGRLKEDRKFEKLSVFRLVDDGLENIRNLGLERVKIILC
;
A
#
# COMPACT_ATOMS: atom_id res chain seq x y z
N MET A 1 -1.59 5.97 -73.30
CA MET A 1 -1.42 6.00 -71.84
C MET A 1 -1.85 4.64 -71.32
N ASP A 2 -0.90 3.92 -70.75
CA ASP A 2 -0.88 2.47 -70.69
C ASP A 2 -1.62 1.94 -69.45
N LEU A 3 -2.56 1.00 -69.65
CA LEU A 3 -3.36 0.34 -68.62
C LEU A 3 -2.52 -0.53 -67.66
N ALA A 4 -1.25 -0.75 -67.99
CA ALA A 4 -0.29 -1.47 -67.15
C ALA A 4 0.19 -0.68 -65.92
N SER A 5 0.05 0.65 -65.90
CA SER A 5 0.49 1.46 -64.75
C SER A 5 -0.51 1.51 -63.59
N VAL A 6 -1.78 1.14 -63.82
CA VAL A 6 -2.83 1.19 -62.78
C VAL A 6 -2.78 -0.05 -61.86
N TYR A 7 -2.30 -1.19 -62.35
CA TYR A 7 -2.25 -2.44 -61.58
C TYR A 7 -1.07 -2.55 -60.59
N VAL A 8 -0.04 -1.72 -60.74
CA VAL A 8 1.11 -1.71 -59.82
C VAL A 8 0.87 -0.80 -58.61
N PHE A 9 -0.03 0.20 -58.72
CA PHE A 9 -0.33 1.13 -57.62
C PHE A 9 -1.48 0.68 -56.70
N LEU A 10 -2.38 -0.20 -57.17
CA LEU A 10 -3.49 -0.69 -56.33
C LEU A 10 -3.06 -1.44 -55.05
N PRO A 11 -2.07 -2.37 -55.08
CA PRO A 11 -1.64 -3.08 -53.88
C PRO A 11 -0.97 -2.16 -52.85
N VAL A 12 -0.19 -1.19 -53.32
CA VAL A 12 0.50 -0.21 -52.46
C VAL A 12 -0.52 0.71 -51.78
N ILE A 13 -1.52 1.19 -52.53
CA ILE A 13 -2.61 2.00 -51.96
C ILE A 13 -3.44 1.19 -50.95
N PHE A 14 -3.69 -0.10 -51.22
CA PHE A 14 -4.44 -0.97 -50.32
C PHE A 14 -3.69 -1.24 -49.00
N VAL A 15 -2.37 -1.44 -49.05
CA VAL A 15 -1.51 -1.57 -47.86
C VAL A 15 -1.47 -0.26 -47.06
N PHE A 16 -1.38 0.89 -47.72
CA PHE A 16 -1.44 2.20 -47.05
C PHE A 16 -2.80 2.48 -46.39
N ILE A 17 -3.91 2.02 -46.99
CA ILE A 17 -5.25 2.13 -46.40
C ILE A 17 -5.40 1.19 -45.20
N LEU A 18 -4.88 -0.04 -45.28
CA LEU A 18 -4.87 -1.00 -44.16
C LEU A 18 -4.04 -0.49 -42.97
N LEU A 19 -2.83 0.02 -43.23
CA LEU A 19 -1.98 0.63 -42.20
C LEU A 19 -2.64 1.86 -41.57
N ARG A 20 -3.32 2.70 -42.37
CA ARG A 20 -4.12 3.83 -41.85
C ARG A 20 -5.31 3.37 -41.01
N LEU A 21 -6.00 2.29 -41.39
CA LEU A 21 -7.14 1.76 -40.65
C LEU A 21 -6.70 1.09 -39.35
N GLU A 22 -5.59 0.35 -39.34
CA GLU A 22 -4.98 -0.17 -38.11
C GLU A 22 -4.53 0.97 -37.20
N GLN A 23 -3.86 1.99 -37.74
CA GLN A 23 -3.43 3.14 -36.97
C GLN A 23 -4.61 3.92 -36.40
N MET A 24 -5.69 4.12 -37.18
CA MET A 24 -6.94 4.72 -36.68
C MET A 24 -7.65 3.85 -35.65
N PHE A 25 -7.61 2.52 -35.79
CA PHE A 25 -8.19 1.59 -34.82
C PHE A 25 -7.39 1.57 -33.51
N VAL A 26 -6.06 1.60 -33.59
CA VAL A 26 -5.15 1.77 -32.46
C VAL A 26 -5.35 3.13 -31.80
N GLU A 27 -5.45 4.23 -32.57
CA GLU A 27 -5.75 5.56 -32.01
C GLU A 27 -7.14 5.61 -31.37
N HIS A 28 -8.14 4.92 -31.94
CA HIS A 28 -9.49 4.83 -31.37
C HIS A 28 -9.52 3.99 -30.09
N LEU A 29 -8.79 2.87 -30.05
CA LEU A 29 -8.59 2.07 -28.85
C LEU A 29 -7.81 2.86 -27.80
N LYS A 30 -6.78 3.62 -28.18
CA LYS A 30 -5.98 4.48 -27.30
C LYS A 30 -6.81 5.65 -26.77
N GLN A 31 -7.69 6.25 -27.57
CA GLN A 31 -8.66 7.27 -27.14
C GLN A 31 -9.79 6.69 -26.29
N ARG A 32 -10.24 5.46 -26.55
CA ARG A 32 -11.22 4.76 -25.73
C ARG A 32 -10.60 4.35 -24.39
N TRP A 33 -9.34 3.92 -24.41
CA TRP A 33 -8.54 3.60 -23.23
C TRP A 33 -8.20 4.86 -22.44
N GLN A 34 -7.85 5.98 -23.08
CA GLN A 34 -7.69 7.27 -22.41
C GLN A 34 -9.01 7.84 -21.87
N ARG A 35 -10.15 7.67 -22.56
CA ARG A 35 -11.48 8.04 -22.04
C ARG A 35 -11.90 7.17 -20.85
N LYS A 36 -11.62 5.86 -20.89
CA LYS A 36 -11.82 4.95 -19.74
C LYS A 36 -10.86 5.31 -18.59
N LYS A 37 -9.60 5.60 -18.87
CA LYS A 37 -8.61 6.08 -17.89
C LYS A 37 -9.04 7.41 -17.27
N MET A 38 -9.59 8.34 -18.06
CA MET A 38 -10.15 9.61 -17.61
C MET A 38 -11.42 9.42 -16.77
N SER A 39 -12.31 8.48 -17.13
CA SER A 39 -13.51 8.16 -16.34
C SER A 39 -13.15 7.53 -14.98
N VAL A 40 -12.17 6.62 -14.97
CA VAL A 40 -11.64 6.03 -13.74
C VAL A 40 -10.88 7.08 -12.92
N TYR A 41 -10.09 7.94 -13.56
CA TYR A 41 -9.43 9.08 -12.91
C TYR A 41 -10.44 10.09 -12.36
N GLU A 42 -11.53 10.38 -13.05
CA GLU A 42 -12.65 11.22 -12.56
C GLU A 42 -13.37 10.58 -11.36
N PHE A 43 -13.51 9.25 -11.35
CA PHE A 43 -14.03 8.50 -10.19
C PHE A 43 -13.09 8.62 -8.98
N PHE A 44 -11.78 8.43 -9.17
CA PHE A 44 -10.78 8.60 -8.11
C PHE A 44 -10.62 10.06 -7.69
N LYS A 45 -10.69 11.01 -8.61
CA LYS A 45 -10.68 12.46 -8.36
C LYS A 45 -11.91 12.88 -7.55
N ARG A 46 -13.10 12.35 -7.83
CA ARG A 46 -14.29 12.53 -6.96
C ARG A 46 -14.15 11.91 -5.58
N SER A 47 -13.36 10.84 -5.44
CA SER A 47 -13.01 10.24 -4.14
C SER A 47 -11.82 10.94 -3.45
N LEU A 48 -11.03 11.73 -4.19
CA LEU A 48 -9.92 12.55 -3.69
C LEU A 48 -10.37 13.97 -3.31
N GLU A 49 -11.38 14.51 -3.99
CA GLU A 49 -12.01 15.81 -3.73
C GLU A 49 -12.93 15.77 -2.50
N SER A 50 -12.50 15.09 -1.43
CA SER A 50 -12.98 15.39 -0.10
C SER A 50 -12.27 16.67 0.38
N TRP A 51 -12.94 17.81 0.13
CA TRP A 51 -12.83 19.11 0.81
C TRP A 51 -11.40 19.67 1.04
N PRO A 52 -10.97 20.72 0.30
CA PRO A 52 -9.89 21.58 0.77
C PRO A 52 -10.41 22.38 1.97
N LEU A 53 -9.76 22.23 3.13
CA LEU A 53 -9.78 23.23 4.18
C LEU A 53 -8.94 24.41 3.67
N ASP A 54 -9.59 25.47 3.21
CA ASP A 54 -8.95 26.76 2.95
C ASP A 54 -9.43 27.77 4.01
N GLU A 55 -8.48 28.37 4.71
CA GLU A 55 -8.70 29.34 5.77
C GLU A 55 -9.17 30.68 5.18
N GLY A 56 -10.23 31.25 5.75
CA GLY A 56 -10.52 32.68 5.61
C GLY A 56 -11.35 33.08 4.39
N THR A 57 -12.66 32.81 4.43
CA THR A 57 -13.73 33.72 3.99
C THR A 57 -15.06 33.08 4.39
N GLU A 58 -16.02 33.89 4.86
CA GLU A 58 -17.30 33.44 5.42
C GLU A 58 -17.96 32.36 4.55
N SER A 59 -17.99 31.13 5.08
CA SER A 59 -18.51 29.96 4.38
C SER A 59 -20.02 30.13 4.10
N PRO A 60 -20.52 29.70 2.92
CA PRO A 60 -21.96 29.58 2.72
C PRO A 60 -22.53 28.57 3.75
N PRO A 61 -23.80 28.72 4.19
CA PRO A 61 -24.35 27.92 5.27
C PRO A 61 -24.23 26.43 4.94
N ASN A 62 -23.53 25.74 5.84
CA ASN A 62 -23.31 24.32 5.82
C ASN A 62 -24.65 23.55 5.66
N PRO A 63 -24.80 22.62 4.70
CA PRO A 63 -26.00 21.78 4.59
C PRO A 63 -26.21 20.88 5.81
N TRP A 64 -25.19 20.72 6.66
CA TRP A 64 -25.21 19.99 7.93
C TRP A 64 -25.81 20.81 9.10
N ASN A 65 -26.72 21.75 8.85
CA ASN A 65 -27.50 22.39 9.91
C ASN A 65 -28.72 21.51 10.23
N HIS A 66 -28.48 20.50 11.07
CA HIS A 66 -29.48 19.50 11.42
C HIS A 66 -30.41 19.95 12.56
N PRO A 67 -31.70 19.62 12.49
CA PRO A 67 -32.60 19.73 13.64
C PRO A 67 -32.12 18.77 14.75
N LYS A 68 -32.07 19.26 15.99
CA LYS A 68 -31.74 18.55 17.25
C LYS A 68 -31.68 17.02 17.12
N TYR A 69 -30.47 16.45 17.00
CA TYR A 69 -30.28 15.01 16.88
C TYR A 69 -30.68 14.27 18.17
N LEU A 70 -31.53 13.25 18.04
CA LEU A 70 -31.64 12.18 19.02
C LEU A 70 -30.27 11.47 19.10
N LYS A 71 -29.78 11.20 20.32
CA LYS A 71 -28.56 10.41 20.52
C LYS A 71 -28.95 8.94 20.71
N ILE A 72 -28.19 8.02 20.09
CA ILE A 72 -28.27 6.59 20.43
C ILE A 72 -27.14 6.23 21.37
N THR A 73 -27.40 5.29 22.28
CA THR A 73 -26.39 4.72 23.16
C THR A 73 -26.19 3.24 22.84
N LEU A 74 -24.95 2.86 22.51
CA LEU A 74 -24.51 1.47 22.52
C LEU A 74 -23.76 1.23 23.83
N SER A 75 -23.99 0.10 24.48
CA SER A 75 -23.24 -0.29 25.69
C SER A 75 -22.70 -1.69 25.55
N ALA A 76 -21.56 -1.96 26.20
CA ALA A 76 -21.00 -3.30 26.29
C ALA A 76 -22.03 -4.32 26.79
N LEU A 77 -22.91 -3.91 27.72
CA LEU A 77 -23.97 -4.77 28.25
C LEU A 77 -25.01 -5.13 27.19
N ALA A 78 -25.47 -4.16 26.40
CA ALA A 78 -26.47 -4.42 25.36
C ALA A 78 -25.89 -5.21 24.17
N GLU A 79 -24.63 -4.94 23.81
CA GLU A 79 -24.00 -5.53 22.64
C GLU A 79 -23.36 -6.91 22.93
N THR A 80 -22.89 -7.15 24.16
CA THR A 80 -22.12 -8.37 24.49
C THR A 80 -22.61 -9.10 25.75
N GLY A 81 -23.54 -8.51 26.51
CA GLY A 81 -23.98 -9.04 27.81
C GLY A 81 -23.00 -8.79 28.97
N GLN A 82 -21.84 -8.16 28.72
CA GLN A 82 -20.84 -7.87 29.75
C GLN A 82 -21.10 -6.52 30.42
N ALA A 83 -20.93 -6.46 31.75
CA ALA A 83 -21.09 -5.20 32.48
C ALA A 83 -19.99 -4.20 32.08
N GLU A 84 -20.34 -2.93 31.90
CA GLU A 84 -19.36 -1.90 31.50
C GLU A 84 -18.18 -1.78 32.48
N SER A 85 -18.42 -2.01 33.77
CA SER A 85 -17.39 -1.99 34.81
C SER A 85 -16.35 -3.11 34.68
N THR A 86 -16.66 -4.21 33.98
CA THR A 86 -15.72 -5.30 33.74
C THR A 86 -14.89 -5.09 32.48
N ILE A 87 -15.22 -4.09 31.65
CA ILE A 87 -14.47 -3.77 30.44
C ILE A 87 -13.28 -2.87 30.82
N PRO A 88 -12.03 -3.33 30.65
CA PRO A 88 -10.84 -2.56 31.03
C PRO A 88 -10.62 -1.34 30.13
N VAL A 89 -10.86 -1.47 28.83
CA VAL A 89 -10.69 -0.39 27.85
C VAL A 89 -11.83 0.61 27.97
N LEU A 90 -11.52 1.86 28.34
CA LEU A 90 -12.55 2.85 28.68
C LEU A 90 -13.47 3.15 27.51
N LYS A 91 -12.89 3.32 26.31
CA LYS A 91 -13.64 3.66 25.08
C LYS A 91 -14.42 2.48 24.51
N GLN A 92 -14.31 1.27 25.06
CA GLN A 92 -15.12 0.11 24.66
C GLN A 92 -16.40 -0.05 25.50
N ARG A 93 -16.55 0.71 26.60
CA ARG A 93 -17.65 0.53 27.56
C ARG A 93 -19.00 0.93 26.99
N SER A 94 -19.08 2.12 26.43
CA SER A 94 -20.30 2.63 25.80
C SER A 94 -19.99 3.76 24.82
N TYR A 95 -20.86 3.92 23.85
CA TYR A 95 -20.84 5.00 22.87
C TYR A 95 -22.17 5.74 22.96
N THR A 96 -22.14 7.07 23.01
CA THR A 96 -23.36 7.89 22.92
C THR A 96 -23.16 8.97 21.86
N GLY A 97 -23.86 8.84 20.73
CA GLY A 97 -23.61 9.71 19.58
C GLY A 97 -24.71 9.69 18.53
N SER A 98 -24.34 9.57 17.27
CA SER A 98 -25.24 9.76 16.11
C SER A 98 -26.40 8.76 16.10
N LYS A 99 -27.63 9.23 15.79
CA LYS A 99 -28.81 8.36 15.57
C LYS A 99 -28.65 7.38 14.40
N THR A 100 -27.66 7.57 13.54
CA THR A 100 -27.42 6.71 12.36
C THR A 100 -26.62 5.45 12.67
N VAL A 101 -26.25 5.22 13.93
CA VAL A 101 -25.64 3.97 14.38
C VAL A 101 -26.76 3.03 14.84
N ILE A 102 -26.73 1.76 14.42
CA ILE A 102 -27.69 0.73 14.88
C ILE A 102 -27.03 -0.26 15.85
N SER A 103 -27.80 -0.90 16.73
CA SER A 103 -27.27 -1.99 17.58
C SER A 103 -26.93 -3.24 16.77
N SER A 104 -26.05 -4.10 17.28
CA SER A 104 -25.79 -5.43 16.71
C SER A 104 -27.08 -6.23 16.57
N ALA A 105 -27.92 -6.26 17.61
CA ALA A 105 -29.20 -6.97 17.58
C ALA A 105 -30.13 -6.53 16.43
N LEU A 106 -30.19 -5.22 16.15
CA LEU A 106 -30.97 -4.72 15.01
C LEU A 106 -30.28 -5.07 13.69
N ALA A 107 -28.96 -4.92 13.60
CA ALA A 107 -28.21 -5.26 12.40
C ALA A 107 -28.37 -6.74 12.01
N ASP A 108 -28.38 -7.63 13.01
CA ASP A 108 -28.46 -9.09 12.86
C ASP A 108 -29.88 -9.60 12.60
N THR A 109 -30.89 -8.73 12.65
CA THR A 109 -32.27 -9.12 12.40
C THR A 109 -32.45 -9.53 10.93
N PRO A 110 -32.87 -10.78 10.64
CA PRO A 110 -33.11 -11.22 9.26
C PRO A 110 -34.24 -10.42 8.61
N CYS A 111 -34.06 -9.99 7.36
CA CYS A 111 -35.09 -9.22 6.66
C CYS A 111 -36.34 -10.05 6.39
N ALA A 112 -36.26 -11.39 6.31
CA ALA A 112 -37.44 -12.25 6.17
C ALA A 112 -38.35 -12.20 7.40
N ASP A 113 -37.79 -12.01 8.61
CA ASP A 113 -38.57 -11.94 9.85
C ASP A 113 -39.34 -10.62 9.97
N LEU A 114 -38.79 -9.55 9.39
CA LEU A 114 -39.42 -8.22 9.36
C LEU A 114 -40.42 -8.09 8.21
N GLY A 115 -40.20 -8.81 7.10
CA GLY A 115 -40.85 -8.53 5.82
C GLY A 115 -40.46 -7.17 5.25
N ILE A 116 -40.91 -6.87 4.02
CA ILE A 116 -40.53 -5.63 3.34
C ILE A 116 -41.04 -4.39 4.10
N ASP A 117 -42.27 -4.46 4.63
CA ASP A 117 -42.87 -3.37 5.40
C ASP A 117 -42.13 -3.13 6.72
N GLY A 118 -41.75 -4.18 7.45
CA GLY A 118 -41.00 -4.05 8.71
C GLY A 118 -39.58 -3.52 8.49
N VAL A 119 -38.91 -3.93 7.41
CA VAL A 119 -37.60 -3.35 7.02
C VAL A 119 -37.76 -1.85 6.73
N LEU A 120 -38.79 -1.46 5.98
CA LEU A 120 -39.04 -0.05 5.68
C LEU A 120 -39.36 0.77 6.94
N GLU A 121 -40.15 0.22 7.86
CA GLU A 121 -40.45 0.84 9.14
C GLU A 121 -39.17 1.10 9.95
N LYS A 122 -38.30 0.09 10.08
CA LYS A 122 -37.02 0.21 10.80
C LYS A 122 -36.06 1.19 10.13
N LEU A 123 -36.03 1.22 8.79
CA LEU A 123 -35.26 2.23 8.04
C LEU A 123 -35.76 3.65 8.36
N ASN A 124 -37.08 3.86 8.34
CA ASN A 124 -37.68 5.15 8.66
C ASN A 124 -37.40 5.59 10.09
N GLU A 125 -37.52 4.68 11.05
CA GLU A 125 -37.25 4.91 12.46
C GLU A 125 -35.80 5.37 12.68
N THR A 126 -34.85 4.64 12.08
CA THR A 126 -33.41 4.88 12.22
C THR A 126 -32.97 6.16 11.52
N LEU A 127 -33.37 6.34 10.26
CA LEU A 127 -32.98 7.49 9.43
C LEU A 127 -33.80 8.75 9.72
N SER A 128 -34.82 8.64 10.58
CA SER A 128 -35.80 9.71 10.84
C SER A 128 -36.49 10.19 9.57
N THR A 129 -36.82 9.26 8.68
CA THR A 129 -37.57 9.51 7.44
C THR A 129 -39.04 9.10 7.60
N SER A 130 -39.89 9.43 6.62
CA SER A 130 -41.35 9.17 6.67
C SER A 130 -41.87 8.51 5.39
N TYR A 131 -41.12 7.56 4.83
CA TYR A 131 -41.56 6.76 3.70
C TYR A 131 -42.72 5.86 4.11
N THR A 132 -43.96 6.27 3.84
CA THR A 132 -45.17 5.50 4.17
C THR A 132 -45.81 4.90 2.94
N LEU A 133 -46.30 3.65 3.05
CA LEU A 133 -47.06 2.95 2.00
C LEU A 133 -48.41 3.62 1.65
N GLY A 134 -48.89 4.54 2.48
CA GLY A 134 -50.30 4.96 2.52
C GLY A 134 -50.68 6.32 1.90
N SER A 135 -49.83 7.02 1.13
CA SER A 135 -50.16 8.36 0.60
C SER A 135 -50.02 8.46 -0.92
N ARG A 136 -51.09 8.91 -1.58
CA ARG A 136 -51.42 8.61 -2.98
C ARG A 136 -50.67 9.48 -4.00
N VAL A 137 -50.27 8.84 -5.09
CA VAL A 137 -49.86 9.35 -6.40
C VAL A 137 -48.36 9.59 -6.63
N LEU A 138 -47.67 10.58 -6.03
CA LEU A 138 -46.21 10.77 -6.27
C LEU A 138 -45.33 9.87 -5.38
N ARG A 139 -45.84 9.47 -4.21
CA ARG A 139 -45.18 8.53 -3.28
C ARG A 139 -45.31 7.06 -3.71
N LEU A 140 -46.35 6.71 -4.47
CA LEU A 140 -46.57 5.34 -4.94
C LEU A 140 -45.42 4.86 -5.83
N LEU A 141 -44.89 5.70 -6.72
CA LEU A 141 -43.73 5.35 -7.55
C LEU A 141 -42.47 5.14 -6.70
N GLY A 142 -42.20 6.01 -5.73
CA GLY A 142 -41.05 5.87 -4.82
C GLY A 142 -41.15 4.66 -3.88
N VAL A 143 -42.34 4.37 -3.35
CA VAL A 143 -42.61 3.20 -2.49
C VAL A 143 -42.54 1.90 -3.29
N VAL A 144 -43.12 1.84 -4.49
CA VAL A 144 -43.02 0.66 -5.37
C VAL A 144 -41.57 0.39 -5.76
N GLN A 145 -40.78 1.44 -6.02
CA GLN A 145 -39.35 1.30 -6.31
C GLN A 145 -38.54 0.83 -5.10
N LEU A 146 -38.86 1.32 -3.90
CA LEU A 146 -38.22 0.88 -2.66
C LEU A 146 -38.59 -0.56 -2.32
N HIS A 147 -39.84 -0.96 -2.52
CA HIS A 147 -40.28 -2.34 -2.38
C HIS A 147 -39.54 -3.26 -3.35
N SER A 148 -39.42 -2.88 -4.63
CA SER A 148 -38.61 -3.60 -5.64
C SER A 148 -37.10 -3.58 -5.36
N PHE A 149 -36.63 -2.65 -4.53
CA PHE A 149 -35.24 -2.62 -4.07
C PHE A 149 -35.02 -3.56 -2.88
N LEU A 150 -35.97 -3.62 -1.94
CA LEU A 150 -35.92 -4.42 -0.72
C LEU A 150 -36.26 -5.89 -0.95
N GLU A 151 -37.14 -6.18 -1.90
CA GLU A 151 -37.61 -7.54 -2.23
C GLU A 151 -36.46 -8.55 -2.44
N PRO A 152 -35.38 -8.26 -3.20
CA PRO A 152 -34.24 -9.16 -3.31
C PRO A 152 -33.54 -9.47 -1.98
N TYR A 153 -33.45 -8.49 -1.06
CA TYR A 153 -32.80 -8.68 0.24
C TYR A 153 -33.65 -9.56 1.15
N VAL A 154 -34.96 -9.33 1.18
CA VAL A 154 -35.91 -10.18 1.92
C VAL A 154 -35.93 -11.60 1.35
N ALA A 155 -35.93 -11.75 0.02
CA ALA A 155 -35.95 -13.06 -0.64
C ALA A 155 -34.66 -13.88 -0.40
N ARG A 156 -33.50 -13.23 -0.31
CA ARG A 156 -32.23 -13.88 0.05
C ARG A 156 -32.06 -14.10 1.55
N ASN A 157 -32.98 -13.58 2.36
CA ASN A 157 -32.87 -13.52 3.81
C ASN A 157 -31.59 -12.80 4.28
N ASP A 158 -31.24 -11.72 3.60
CA ASP A 158 -30.17 -10.82 4.04
C ASP A 158 -30.59 -10.16 5.37
N ASP A 159 -29.63 -9.74 6.19
CA ASP A 159 -29.91 -9.06 7.45
C ASP A 159 -30.16 -7.55 7.28
N PHE A 160 -30.78 -6.94 8.29
CA PHE A 160 -31.12 -5.53 8.26
C PHE A 160 -29.86 -4.64 8.18
N GLY A 161 -28.75 -5.03 8.81
CA GLY A 161 -27.48 -4.30 8.76
C GLY A 161 -26.97 -4.15 7.32
N THR A 162 -27.07 -5.20 6.52
CA THR A 162 -26.67 -5.22 5.11
C THR A 162 -27.52 -4.27 4.30
N VAL A 163 -28.85 -4.32 4.45
CA VAL A 163 -29.78 -3.40 3.79
C VAL A 163 -29.51 -1.95 4.22
N TYR A 164 -29.30 -1.75 5.51
CA TYR A 164 -29.02 -0.44 6.10
C TYR A 164 -27.74 0.18 5.53
N ALA A 165 -26.66 -0.59 5.42
CA ALA A 165 -25.40 -0.13 4.85
C ALA A 165 -25.54 0.32 3.38
N HIS A 166 -26.35 -0.38 2.58
CA HIS A 166 -26.57 -0.04 1.17
C HIS A 166 -27.45 1.20 0.97
N LEU A 167 -28.35 1.49 1.91
CA LEU A 167 -29.32 2.57 1.78
C LEU A 167 -28.94 3.85 2.54
N ARG A 168 -28.32 3.74 3.71
CA ARG A 168 -27.99 4.88 4.59
C ARG A 168 -27.22 5.98 3.85
N PRO A 169 -26.16 5.71 3.05
CA PRO A 169 -25.41 6.78 2.38
C PRO A 169 -26.26 7.63 1.41
N TYR A 170 -27.45 7.13 1.04
CA TYR A 170 -28.31 7.75 0.04
C TYR A 170 -29.69 8.15 0.57
N SER A 171 -29.93 8.05 1.88
CA SER A 171 -31.23 8.31 2.50
C SER A 171 -31.75 9.74 2.29
N TYR A 172 -30.88 10.68 1.92
CA TYR A 172 -31.21 12.08 1.63
C TYR A 172 -31.50 12.35 0.14
N ARG A 173 -31.27 11.35 -0.74
CA ARG A 173 -31.52 11.46 -2.19
C ARG A 173 -32.93 10.98 -2.50
N SER A 174 -33.67 11.77 -3.26
CA SER A 174 -35.13 11.63 -3.41
C SER A 174 -35.60 10.53 -4.38
N ASP A 175 -34.69 9.83 -5.08
CA ASP A 175 -35.05 8.85 -6.11
C ASP A 175 -34.35 7.49 -5.90
N VAL A 176 -35.15 6.47 -5.56
CA VAL A 176 -34.70 5.10 -5.32
C VAL A 176 -34.26 4.41 -6.60
N ALA A 177 -34.89 4.69 -7.74
CA ALA A 177 -34.44 4.16 -9.03
C ALA A 177 -33.03 4.67 -9.36
N ALA A 178 -32.74 5.94 -9.08
CA ALA A 178 -31.41 6.50 -9.24
C ALA A 178 -30.38 5.82 -8.30
N ILE A 179 -30.77 5.48 -7.06
CA ILE A 179 -29.89 4.73 -6.13
C ILE A 179 -29.60 3.33 -6.69
N LYS A 180 -30.63 2.58 -7.08
CA LYS A 180 -30.51 1.23 -7.64
C LYS A 180 -29.63 1.23 -8.90
N CYS A 181 -29.78 2.22 -9.78
CA CYS A 181 -28.96 2.38 -10.97
C CYS A 181 -27.49 2.64 -10.59
N LYS A 182 -27.24 3.60 -9.69
CA LYS A 182 -25.88 3.95 -9.23
C LYS A 182 -25.15 2.78 -8.59
N LEU A 183 -25.80 2.02 -7.72
CA LEU A 183 -25.19 0.85 -7.07
C LEU A 183 -24.75 -0.18 -8.11
N ARG A 184 -25.59 -0.47 -9.13
CA ARG A 184 -25.21 -1.38 -10.23
C ARG A 184 -24.03 -0.84 -11.04
N THR A 185 -24.04 0.46 -11.35
CA THR A 185 -22.94 1.09 -12.08
C THR A 185 -21.63 0.98 -11.31
N TRP A 186 -21.63 1.32 -10.01
CA TRP A 186 -20.41 1.26 -9.20
C TRP A 186 -19.90 -0.15 -8.95
N GLU A 187 -20.80 -1.12 -8.78
CA GLU A 187 -20.43 -2.52 -8.71
C GLU A 187 -19.71 -2.98 -9.99
N GLU A 188 -20.23 -2.62 -11.16
CA GLU A 188 -19.60 -2.97 -12.44
C GLU A 188 -18.29 -2.20 -12.66
N GLU A 189 -18.23 -0.92 -12.28
CA GLU A 189 -17.00 -0.11 -12.35
C GLU A 189 -15.89 -0.68 -11.45
N ASP A 190 -16.20 -1.09 -10.21
CA ASP A 190 -15.22 -1.75 -9.33
C ASP A 190 -14.76 -3.09 -9.93
N ARG A 191 -15.68 -3.87 -10.50
CA ARG A 191 -15.36 -5.14 -11.16
C ARG A 191 -14.48 -4.94 -12.40
N GLU A 192 -14.80 -3.98 -13.26
CA GLU A 192 -13.98 -3.61 -14.42
C GLU A 192 -12.60 -3.12 -13.97
N MET A 193 -12.53 -2.27 -12.95
CA MET A 193 -11.28 -1.75 -12.39
C MET A 193 -10.39 -2.89 -11.91
N ARG A 194 -10.91 -3.79 -11.04
CA ARG A 194 -10.12 -4.90 -10.49
C ARG A 194 -9.62 -5.88 -11.55
N ARG A 195 -10.39 -6.08 -12.63
CA ARG A 195 -9.94 -6.87 -13.80
C ARG A 195 -8.88 -6.15 -14.62
N ALA A 196 -9.03 -4.84 -14.82
CA ALA A 196 -8.14 -4.05 -15.66
C ALA A 196 -6.79 -3.74 -15.01
N VAL A 197 -6.72 -3.73 -13.67
CA VAL A 197 -5.46 -3.46 -12.97
C VAL A 197 -4.54 -4.68 -12.94
N LEU A 198 -5.09 -5.89 -13.05
CA LEU A 198 -4.31 -7.13 -13.09
C LEU A 198 -3.80 -7.37 -14.51
N ASP A 199 -2.48 -7.32 -14.67
CA ASP A 199 -1.78 -7.68 -15.90
C ASP A 199 -0.77 -8.79 -15.58
N HIS A 200 -1.10 -10.02 -15.98
CA HIS A 200 -0.32 -11.24 -15.75
C HIS A 200 0.17 -11.41 -14.30
N ASP A 201 1.36 -10.88 -13.99
CA ASP A 201 2.09 -11.02 -12.73
C ASP A 201 2.14 -9.72 -11.89
N ARG A 202 1.44 -8.66 -12.31
CA ARG A 202 1.48 -7.35 -11.65
C ARG A 202 0.15 -6.61 -11.63
N ILE A 203 0.12 -5.61 -10.75
CA ILE A 203 -0.97 -4.67 -10.54
C ILE A 203 -0.48 -3.33 -11.09
N THR A 204 -1.06 -2.91 -12.21
CA THR A 204 -0.60 -1.77 -13.03
C THR A 204 -0.68 -0.40 -12.36
N ARG A 205 -1.31 -0.29 -11.18
CA ARG A 205 -1.43 0.95 -10.41
C ARG A 205 -1.51 0.67 -8.91
N ARG A 206 -1.08 1.64 -8.10
CA ARG A 206 -1.03 1.52 -6.63
C ARG A 206 -2.32 1.93 -5.93
N ASP A 207 -3.11 2.80 -6.54
CA ASP A 207 -4.35 3.34 -6.00
C ASP A 207 -5.55 2.43 -6.22
N VAL A 208 -5.41 1.18 -5.77
CA VAL A 208 -6.50 0.19 -5.73
C VAL A 208 -7.09 0.20 -4.31
N PRO A 209 -8.37 0.60 -4.14
CA PRO A 209 -8.99 0.61 -2.82
C PRO A 209 -9.28 -0.81 -2.34
N PRO A 210 -9.41 -1.03 -1.01
CA PRO A 210 -9.72 -2.34 -0.46
C PRO A 210 -11.02 -2.87 -1.08
N ARG A 211 -11.14 -4.20 -1.21
CA ARG A 211 -12.37 -4.81 -1.73
C ARG A 211 -13.57 -4.56 -0.83
N ARG A 212 -13.34 -4.58 0.47
CA ARG A 212 -14.36 -4.49 1.51
C ARG A 212 -13.91 -3.57 2.63
N VAL A 213 -14.87 -2.97 3.31
CA VAL A 213 -14.67 -2.14 4.49
C VAL A 213 -15.73 -2.48 5.53
N TRP A 214 -15.39 -2.28 6.80
CA TRP A 214 -16.33 -2.43 7.91
C TRP A 214 -17.09 -1.11 8.11
N ASP A 215 -18.38 -1.14 7.81
CA ASP A 215 -19.32 -0.08 8.15
C ASP A 215 -19.69 -0.18 9.64
N LEU A 216 -19.11 0.70 10.45
CA LEU A 216 -19.30 0.71 11.91
C LEU A 216 -20.71 1.17 12.28
N HIS A 217 -21.39 1.92 11.43
CA HIS A 217 -22.75 2.37 11.70
C HIS A 217 -23.77 1.24 11.49
N ALA A 218 -23.55 0.42 10.46
CA ALA A 218 -24.39 -0.74 10.12
C ALA A 218 -23.95 -2.06 10.76
N ASN A 219 -22.75 -2.09 11.35
CA ASN A 219 -22.08 -3.28 11.86
C ASN A 219 -21.89 -4.39 10.80
N ARG A 220 -21.50 -4.02 9.57
CA ARG A 220 -21.33 -4.95 8.46
C ARG A 220 -20.10 -4.66 7.62
N VAL A 221 -19.43 -5.71 7.16
CA VAL A 221 -18.45 -5.65 6.09
C VAL A 221 -19.19 -5.52 4.77
N VAL A 222 -18.94 -4.44 4.05
CA VAL A 222 -19.55 -4.16 2.75
C VAL A 222 -18.50 -3.90 1.69
N PRO A 223 -18.81 -4.10 0.40
CA PRO A 223 -17.91 -3.71 -0.67
C PRO A 223 -17.55 -2.22 -0.59
N TYR A 224 -16.32 -1.85 -0.93
CA TYR A 224 -15.86 -0.46 -0.84
C TYR A 224 -16.72 0.52 -1.67
N TRP A 225 -17.21 0.08 -2.83
CA TRP A 225 -18.09 0.88 -3.68
C TRP A 225 -19.44 1.24 -3.01
N VAL A 226 -19.89 0.47 -2.00
CA VAL A 226 -21.08 0.80 -1.18
C VAL A 226 -20.76 1.95 -0.22
N ALA A 227 -19.62 1.90 0.46
CA ALA A 227 -19.21 2.92 1.42
C ALA A 227 -18.84 4.25 0.71
N SER A 228 -18.11 4.15 -0.41
CA SER A 228 -17.58 5.28 -1.19
C SER A 228 -16.88 6.35 -0.32
N ALA A 229 -16.27 5.93 0.78
CA ALA A 229 -15.59 6.77 1.75
C ALA A 229 -14.31 6.08 2.23
N ARG A 230 -13.30 6.88 2.60
CA ARG A 230 -12.02 6.35 3.08
C ARG A 230 -12.19 5.74 4.48
N PRO A 231 -11.82 4.46 4.68
CA PRO A 231 -11.88 3.85 5.98
C PRO A 231 -10.73 4.32 6.88
N TRP A 232 -10.96 4.25 8.19
CA TRP A 232 -9.89 4.30 9.19
C TRP A 232 -9.17 2.95 9.22
N GLY A 233 -7.84 2.96 9.25
CA GLY A 233 -7.07 1.72 9.37
C GLY A 233 -7.13 1.18 10.80
N ILE A 234 -7.20 -0.13 10.97
CA ILE A 234 -6.92 -0.80 12.23
C ILE A 234 -5.64 -1.62 12.03
N SER A 235 -4.68 -1.42 12.92
CA SER A 235 -3.44 -2.17 13.00
C SER A 235 -3.38 -2.87 14.33
N HIS A 236 -2.84 -4.09 14.40
CA HIS A 236 -2.78 -4.82 15.66
C HIS A 236 -1.60 -5.79 15.74
N ALA A 237 -1.17 -6.09 16.96
CA ALA A 237 -0.18 -7.12 17.21
C ALA A 237 -0.80 -8.53 17.07
N TRP A 238 0.07 -9.53 16.96
CA TRP A 238 -0.36 -10.92 17.08
C TRP A 238 -0.56 -11.30 18.54
N VAL A 239 -1.38 -12.32 18.77
CA VAL A 239 -1.44 -13.06 20.03
C VAL A 239 -1.04 -14.50 19.78
N ASP A 240 -0.69 -15.22 20.84
CA ASP A 240 -0.38 -16.64 20.73
C ASP A 240 -1.56 -17.44 20.23
N GLU A 241 -1.28 -18.53 19.50
CA GLU A 241 -2.31 -19.41 18.93
C GLU A 241 -3.24 -19.97 20.02
N LYS A 242 -2.69 -20.29 21.20
CA LYS A 242 -3.46 -20.74 22.37
C LYS A 242 -4.44 -19.68 22.89
N ASP A 243 -4.17 -18.41 22.62
CA ASP A 243 -4.96 -17.25 23.06
C ASP A 243 -5.79 -16.67 21.91
N ARG A 244 -5.75 -17.30 20.73
CA ARG A 244 -6.52 -16.95 19.54
C ARG A 244 -7.77 -17.82 19.39
N VAL A 245 -8.80 -17.25 18.78
CA VAL A 245 -9.99 -17.96 18.31
C VAL A 245 -10.30 -17.52 16.87
N ASP A 246 -10.80 -18.47 16.08
CA ASP A 246 -11.28 -18.24 14.72
C ASP A 246 -12.80 -18.05 14.79
N ALA A 247 -13.23 -16.79 15.03
CA ALA A 247 -14.61 -16.47 15.35
C ALA A 247 -15.47 -16.32 14.08
N MET A 248 -16.58 -17.05 14.02
CA MET A 248 -17.62 -16.83 13.00
C MET A 248 -18.54 -15.69 13.44
N THR A 249 -18.77 -14.71 12.56
CA THR A 249 -19.51 -13.49 12.92
C THR A 249 -20.52 -13.09 11.82
N PRO A 250 -21.69 -12.53 12.19
CA PRO A 250 -22.60 -11.94 11.20
C PRO A 250 -22.01 -10.69 10.55
N ILE A 251 -20.99 -10.05 11.15
CA ILE A 251 -20.40 -8.81 10.65
C ILE A 251 -19.83 -9.00 9.23
N ASN A 252 -19.22 -10.15 8.93
CA ASN A 252 -18.76 -10.50 7.56
C ASN A 252 -19.70 -11.49 6.85
N GLY A 253 -20.97 -11.58 7.28
CA GLY A 253 -21.97 -12.47 6.69
C GLY A 253 -21.71 -13.96 6.92
N TYR A 254 -20.91 -14.31 7.93
CA TYR A 254 -20.43 -15.67 8.16
C TYR A 254 -19.71 -16.28 6.95
N GLU A 255 -19.04 -15.45 6.15
CA GLU A 255 -18.32 -15.93 4.97
C GLU A 255 -17.00 -16.60 5.33
N TRP A 256 -16.24 -16.08 6.29
CA TRP A 256 -14.98 -16.68 6.76
C TRP A 256 -14.79 -16.46 8.26
N PRO A 257 -13.99 -17.30 8.94
CA PRO A 257 -13.65 -17.07 10.34
C PRO A 257 -12.73 -15.85 10.50
N VAL A 258 -12.85 -15.15 11.62
CA VAL A 258 -12.02 -13.99 11.98
C VAL A 258 -11.02 -14.40 13.07
N PRO A 259 -9.72 -14.52 12.74
CA PRO A 259 -8.69 -14.83 13.73
C PRO A 259 -8.47 -13.62 14.67
N MET A 260 -8.80 -13.79 15.95
CA MET A 260 -8.71 -12.71 16.95
C MET A 260 -8.43 -13.24 18.36
N PRO A 261 -8.02 -12.39 19.32
CA PRO A 261 -7.84 -12.82 20.70
C PRO A 261 -9.13 -13.35 21.33
N LYS A 262 -9.03 -14.38 22.18
CA LYS A 262 -10.18 -15.00 22.89
C LYS A 262 -10.88 -14.03 23.85
N ASP A 263 -10.14 -13.06 24.36
CA ASP A 263 -10.59 -12.02 25.28
C ASP A 263 -11.06 -10.74 24.57
N ALA A 264 -11.03 -10.71 23.23
CA ALA A 264 -11.50 -9.59 22.43
C ALA A 264 -12.92 -9.82 21.90
N ASN A 265 -13.60 -8.72 21.53
CA ASN A 265 -14.92 -8.76 20.92
C ASN A 265 -15.05 -7.64 19.86
N LEU A 266 -15.56 -7.98 18.67
CA LEU A 266 -15.70 -7.03 17.56
C LEU A 266 -16.68 -5.90 17.87
N ASP A 267 -17.76 -6.13 18.60
CA ASP A 267 -18.71 -5.08 18.97
C ASP A 267 -18.10 -4.11 20.01
N LEU A 268 -17.23 -4.58 20.90
CA LEU A 268 -16.46 -3.71 21.79
C LEU A 268 -15.46 -2.84 21.00
N ILE A 269 -14.70 -3.45 20.08
CA ILE A 269 -13.78 -2.73 19.19
C ILE A 269 -14.55 -1.69 18.37
N ARG A 270 -15.73 -2.03 17.88
CA ARG A 270 -16.63 -1.11 17.17
C ARG A 270 -17.01 0.08 18.03
N ILE A 271 -17.40 -0.13 19.30
CA ILE A 271 -17.72 0.97 20.23
C ILE A 271 -16.52 1.91 20.38
N GLU A 272 -15.31 1.36 20.53
CA GLU A 272 -14.08 2.16 20.61
C GLU A 272 -13.83 2.98 19.34
N MET A 273 -13.93 2.34 18.17
CA MET A 273 -13.77 3.02 16.89
C MET A 273 -14.81 4.14 16.69
N LEU A 274 -16.07 3.91 17.08
CA LEU A 274 -17.13 4.93 17.05
C LEU A 274 -16.84 6.09 18.00
N ASN A 275 -16.35 5.81 19.21
CA ASN A 275 -15.94 6.85 20.17
C ASN A 275 -14.75 7.69 19.68
N LEU A 276 -13.86 7.10 18.87
CA LEU A 276 -12.78 7.82 18.22
C LEU A 276 -13.25 8.65 17.00
N GLY A 277 -14.48 8.42 16.53
CA GLY A 277 -15.12 9.16 15.43
C GLY A 277 -15.09 8.44 14.08
N ALA A 278 -14.72 7.16 14.04
CA ALA A 278 -14.70 6.40 12.79
C ALA A 278 -16.12 6.03 12.33
N HIS A 279 -16.42 6.22 11.04
CA HIS A 279 -17.65 5.73 10.41
C HIS A 279 -17.45 4.42 9.66
N TYR A 280 -16.31 4.31 8.97
CA TYR A 280 -15.86 3.12 8.26
C TYR A 280 -14.46 2.77 8.76
N ALA A 281 -14.20 1.47 8.94
CA ALA A 281 -12.90 0.95 9.32
C ALA A 281 -12.45 -0.11 8.31
N TRP A 282 -11.15 -0.37 8.28
CA TRP A 282 -10.56 -1.51 7.59
C TRP A 282 -9.71 -2.29 8.58
N LEU A 283 -10.05 -3.55 8.73
CA LEU A 283 -9.37 -4.52 9.59
C LEU A 283 -9.05 -5.72 8.73
N ASP A 284 -7.78 -6.07 8.58
CA ASP A 284 -7.27 -7.12 7.70
C ASP A 284 -7.99 -8.47 7.92
N VAL A 285 -8.06 -8.92 9.16
CA VAL A 285 -8.67 -10.20 9.55
C VAL A 285 -10.19 -10.26 9.31
N LEU A 286 -10.83 -9.10 9.12
CA LEU A 286 -12.28 -8.98 8.92
C LEU A 286 -12.65 -8.63 7.47
N CYS A 287 -11.86 -7.80 6.79
CA CYS A 287 -12.15 -7.25 5.46
C CYS A 287 -11.50 -8.08 4.33
N LEU A 288 -10.40 -8.79 4.60
CA LEU A 288 -9.83 -9.77 3.69
C LEU A 288 -10.45 -11.14 3.96
N ARG A 289 -10.69 -11.89 2.89
CA ARG A 289 -11.12 -13.29 2.99
C ARG A 289 -10.02 -14.10 3.68
N GLN A 290 -10.35 -14.69 4.82
CA GLN A 290 -9.44 -15.54 5.60
C GLN A 290 -9.55 -17.00 5.17
N GLU A 291 -8.59 -17.81 5.63
CA GLU A 291 -8.59 -19.24 5.38
C GLU A 291 -9.83 -19.92 5.99
N GLY A 292 -10.53 -20.69 5.17
CA GLY A 292 -11.72 -21.42 5.56
C GLY A 292 -13.01 -20.65 5.36
N GLY A 293 -14.14 -21.33 5.61
CA GLY A 293 -15.47 -20.77 5.42
C GLY A 293 -16.03 -20.88 3.99
N LYS A 294 -17.08 -20.10 3.73
CA LYS A 294 -17.80 -20.04 2.46
C LYS A 294 -16.97 -19.23 1.46
N GLY A 295 -16.61 -19.85 0.34
CA GLY A 295 -15.88 -19.16 -0.73
C GLY A 295 -14.36 -19.22 -0.64
N GLU A 296 -13.80 -20.16 0.13
CA GLU A 296 -12.35 -20.42 0.19
C GLU A 296 -11.68 -20.52 -1.20
N HIS A 297 -12.39 -21.10 -2.19
CA HIS A 297 -11.92 -21.19 -3.58
C HIS A 297 -11.64 -19.83 -4.26
N LEU A 298 -12.21 -18.73 -3.75
CA LEU A 298 -11.98 -17.37 -4.24
C LEU A 298 -10.77 -16.71 -3.57
N ARG A 299 -10.32 -17.22 -2.42
CA ARG A 299 -9.32 -16.55 -1.58
C ARG A 299 -8.02 -16.29 -2.31
N MET A 300 -7.48 -17.30 -3.00
CA MET A 300 -6.23 -17.15 -3.75
C MET A 300 -6.34 -16.11 -4.87
N GLU A 301 -7.46 -16.08 -5.59
CA GLU A 301 -7.68 -15.10 -6.65
C GLU A 301 -7.91 -13.68 -6.11
N GLU A 302 -8.63 -13.53 -5.00
CA GLU A 302 -8.78 -12.24 -4.32
C GLU A 302 -7.42 -11.75 -3.79
N TRP A 303 -6.62 -12.63 -3.19
CA TRP A 303 -5.34 -12.28 -2.56
C TRP A 303 -4.29 -11.79 -3.56
N LYS A 304 -4.28 -12.26 -4.81
CA LYS A 304 -3.39 -11.76 -5.87
C LYS A 304 -3.41 -10.23 -5.95
N LEU A 305 -4.58 -9.63 -5.79
CA LEU A 305 -4.80 -8.18 -5.84
C LEU A 305 -4.86 -7.54 -4.45
N ASP A 306 -5.64 -8.14 -3.55
CA ASP A 306 -6.07 -7.47 -2.33
C ASP A 306 -4.95 -7.42 -1.27
N VAL A 307 -4.09 -8.45 -1.19
CA VAL A 307 -2.97 -8.49 -0.21
C VAL A 307 -1.86 -7.48 -0.54
N PRO A 308 -1.36 -7.36 -1.78
CA PRO A 308 -0.34 -6.37 -2.11
C PRO A 308 -0.82 -4.92 -2.02
N THR A 309 -2.14 -4.69 -2.02
CA THR A 309 -2.73 -3.35 -2.05
C THR A 309 -3.21 -2.86 -0.69
N ILE A 310 -3.04 -3.64 0.39
CA ILE A 310 -3.48 -3.22 1.74
C ILE A 310 -2.78 -1.93 2.22
N GLY A 311 -1.56 -1.68 1.77
CA GLY A 311 -0.84 -0.44 2.07
C GLY A 311 -1.58 0.82 1.60
N TRP A 312 -2.52 0.70 0.65
CA TRP A 312 -3.40 1.80 0.26
C TRP A 312 -4.19 2.36 1.44
N VAL A 313 -4.66 1.49 2.34
CA VAL A 313 -5.40 1.87 3.54
C VAL A 313 -4.51 2.74 4.41
N TYR A 314 -3.30 2.31 4.72
CA TYR A 314 -2.42 3.02 5.66
C TYR A 314 -1.72 4.25 5.06
N ALA A 315 -1.60 4.32 3.72
CA ALA A 315 -1.08 5.48 3.03
C ALA A 315 -2.13 6.59 2.81
N ASN A 316 -3.41 6.24 2.67
CA ASN A 316 -4.49 7.18 2.34
C ASN A 316 -5.53 7.37 3.45
N SER A 317 -5.46 6.59 4.53
CA SER A 317 -6.38 6.72 5.65
C SER A 317 -6.13 8.03 6.40
N THR A 318 -7.22 8.65 6.84
CA THR A 318 -7.16 9.85 7.69
C THR A 318 -6.55 9.52 9.04
N ARG A 319 -6.79 8.32 9.59
CA ARG A 319 -6.32 7.89 10.92
C ARG A 319 -6.19 6.37 11.00
N VAL A 320 -5.18 5.91 11.72
CA VAL A 320 -4.96 4.49 12.01
C VAL A 320 -4.97 4.27 13.51
N VAL A 321 -5.75 3.29 13.97
CA VAL A 321 -5.81 2.87 15.37
C VAL A 321 -4.95 1.61 15.54
N CYS A 322 -3.93 1.69 16.39
CA CYS A 322 -2.95 0.64 16.61
C CYS A 322 -3.15 -0.03 17.97
N TYR A 323 -3.44 -1.33 17.97
CA TYR A 323 -3.50 -2.17 19.16
C TYR A 323 -2.19 -2.94 19.35
N PHE A 324 -1.27 -2.38 20.12
CA PHE A 324 0.07 -2.94 20.31
C PHE A 324 0.08 -4.25 21.13
N ASN A 325 -0.93 -4.53 21.95
CA ASN A 325 -1.00 -5.76 22.75
C ASN A 325 -2.00 -6.80 22.21
N GLY A 326 -2.33 -6.72 20.93
CA GLY A 326 -3.33 -7.58 20.29
C GLY A 326 -4.67 -6.88 20.10
N LEU A 327 -5.39 -7.25 19.04
CA LEU A 327 -6.61 -6.59 18.59
C LEU A 327 -7.64 -6.43 19.72
N GLY A 328 -8.05 -5.19 20.00
CA GLY A 328 -9.08 -4.89 21.00
C GLY A 328 -8.66 -5.04 22.46
N ARG A 329 -7.42 -5.46 22.75
CA ARG A 329 -6.93 -5.67 24.12
C ARG A 329 -6.47 -4.36 24.77
N PRO A 330 -6.48 -4.29 26.11
CA PRO A 330 -5.86 -3.20 26.85
C PRO A 330 -4.40 -2.95 26.45
N LEU A 331 -4.02 -1.68 26.37
CA LEU A 331 -2.63 -1.27 26.24
C LEU A 331 -1.90 -1.57 27.55
N HIS A 332 -1.23 -2.71 27.58
CA HIS A 332 -0.39 -3.10 28.70
C HIS A 332 0.79 -3.90 28.16
N LEU A 333 1.95 -3.26 28.11
CA LEU A 333 3.19 -3.84 27.61
C LEU A 333 4.15 -4.11 28.77
N THR A 334 4.98 -5.13 28.61
CA THR A 334 6.04 -5.51 29.54
C THR A 334 7.41 -5.38 28.86
N SER A 335 8.51 -5.44 29.60
CA SER A 335 9.84 -5.35 28.98
C SER A 335 10.13 -6.51 28.01
N ASP A 336 9.63 -7.72 28.32
CA ASP A 336 9.80 -8.92 27.48
C ASP A 336 8.96 -8.89 26.20
N TYR A 337 7.91 -8.06 26.13
CA TYR A 337 7.10 -7.90 24.92
C TYR A 337 7.94 -7.49 23.71
N PHE A 338 8.96 -6.63 23.87
CA PHE A 338 9.77 -6.13 22.75
C PHE A 338 10.69 -7.20 22.15
N GLU A 339 11.00 -8.24 22.91
CA GLU A 339 11.77 -9.40 22.44
C GLU A 339 10.88 -10.48 21.79
N SER A 340 9.57 -10.37 21.96
CA SER A 340 8.61 -11.34 21.43
C SER A 340 8.42 -11.20 19.92
N ASP A 341 8.35 -12.33 19.22
CA ASP A 341 7.96 -12.39 17.81
C ASP A 341 6.51 -11.94 17.55
N ARG A 342 5.71 -11.78 18.62
CA ARG A 342 4.35 -11.23 18.58
C ARG A 342 4.31 -9.72 18.68
N CYS A 343 5.44 -9.10 19.04
CA CYS A 343 5.57 -7.64 19.12
C CYS A 343 5.13 -6.99 17.81
N TRP A 344 4.28 -5.97 17.93
CA TRP A 344 3.84 -5.15 16.81
C TRP A 344 5.00 -4.62 15.99
N PHE A 345 6.08 -4.15 16.63
CA PHE A 345 7.27 -3.61 15.97
C PHE A 345 8.06 -4.67 15.19
N ARG A 346 7.84 -5.95 15.50
CA ARG A 346 8.53 -7.08 14.88
C ARG A 346 7.69 -7.81 13.85
N ARG A 347 6.46 -7.40 13.53
CA ARG A 347 5.69 -8.04 12.43
C ARG A 347 6.10 -7.47 11.07
N ALA A 348 6.23 -8.31 10.05
CA ALA A 348 6.58 -7.84 8.70
C ALA A 348 5.56 -6.83 8.16
N TRP A 349 4.28 -7.20 8.20
CA TRP A 349 3.20 -6.37 7.65
C TRP A 349 3.00 -5.03 8.37
N THR A 350 3.27 -4.95 9.67
CA THR A 350 3.07 -3.69 10.43
C THR A 350 4.03 -2.57 10.02
N LEU A 351 5.12 -2.88 9.28
CA LEU A 351 6.04 -1.84 8.79
C LEU A 351 5.34 -0.89 7.81
N GLN A 352 4.43 -1.39 6.98
CA GLN A 352 3.65 -0.51 6.09
C GLN A 352 2.44 0.15 6.78
N GLU A 353 2.18 -0.19 8.05
CA GLU A 353 1.02 0.28 8.81
C GLU A 353 1.35 1.48 9.72
N ILE A 354 2.64 1.82 9.88
CA ILE A 354 3.12 2.96 10.68
C ILE A 354 2.61 4.26 10.06
N THR A 355 1.86 5.10 10.79
CA THR A 355 1.45 6.44 10.34
C THR A 355 1.99 7.56 11.24
N GLU A 356 2.11 8.78 10.70
CA GLU A 356 2.54 9.94 11.48
C GLU A 356 1.64 10.15 12.70
N ASP A 357 0.32 10.14 12.49
CA ASP A 357 -0.69 10.39 13.51
C ASP A 357 -1.44 9.12 13.97
N ALA A 358 -0.71 8.01 14.14
CA ALA A 358 -1.30 6.78 14.68
C ALA A 358 -1.91 7.01 16.09
N ILE A 359 -3.13 6.52 16.29
CA ILE A 359 -3.86 6.53 17.57
C ILE A 359 -3.57 5.22 18.29
N VAL A 360 -3.18 5.30 19.56
CA VAL A 360 -3.02 4.10 20.40
C VAL A 360 -4.40 3.61 20.85
N GLY A 361 -4.77 2.39 20.47
CA GLY A 361 -5.99 1.72 20.90
C GLY A 361 -5.80 0.97 22.22
N GLY A 362 -6.91 0.65 22.90
CA GLY A 362 -6.88 -0.12 24.15
C GLY A 362 -6.62 0.71 25.41
N GLU A 363 -6.87 2.03 25.36
CA GLU A 363 -6.64 2.96 26.47
C GLU A 363 -7.41 2.56 27.75
N THR A 364 -6.68 2.41 28.86
CA THR A 364 -7.21 2.12 30.20
C THR A 364 -7.14 3.35 31.11
N GLY A 365 -7.93 3.36 32.20
CA GLY A 365 -7.94 4.48 33.16
C GLY A 365 -6.79 4.49 34.15
N ASP A 366 -6.17 3.33 34.39
CA ASP A 366 -5.01 3.17 35.26
C ASP A 366 -3.79 2.88 34.36
N ASP A 367 -2.91 3.86 34.20
CA ASP A 367 -1.65 3.69 33.45
C ASP A 367 -0.61 3.02 34.36
N ILE A 368 -0.63 1.68 34.35
CA ILE A 368 0.23 0.82 35.20
C ILE A 368 1.54 0.46 34.47
N MET A 369 1.78 0.97 33.26
CA MET A 369 3.00 0.65 32.52
C MET A 369 4.23 1.30 33.14
N GLU A 370 5.29 0.53 33.32
CA GLU A 370 6.58 1.02 33.84
C GLU A 370 7.15 2.11 32.93
N LYS A 371 7.80 3.11 33.53
CA LYS A 371 8.33 4.27 32.81
C LYS A 371 9.36 3.87 31.75
N GLU A 372 10.17 2.86 32.04
CA GLU A 372 11.18 2.30 31.15
C GLU A 372 10.55 1.63 29.93
N VAL A 373 9.42 0.93 30.12
CA VAL A 373 8.64 0.31 29.03
C VAL A 373 8.03 1.39 28.14
N TRP A 374 7.47 2.45 28.72
CA TRP A 374 6.98 3.62 27.97
C TRP A 374 8.08 4.28 27.15
N LYS A 375 9.25 4.49 27.73
CA LYS A 375 10.39 5.07 27.03
C LYS A 375 10.80 4.21 25.83
N MET A 376 10.90 2.89 26.00
CA MET A 376 11.25 1.96 24.91
C MET A 376 10.17 1.94 23.81
N PHE A 377 8.89 1.98 24.19
CA PHE A 377 7.77 2.11 23.25
C PHE A 377 7.87 3.38 22.40
N ASP A 378 8.07 4.53 23.04
CA ASP A 378 8.17 5.83 22.37
C ASP A 378 9.41 5.91 21.46
N GLU A 379 10.55 5.38 21.91
CA GLU A 379 11.77 5.33 21.11
C GLU A 379 11.59 4.48 19.83
N GLN A 380 10.99 3.29 19.93
CA GLN A 380 10.73 2.45 18.74
C GLN A 380 9.72 3.10 17.78
N LEU A 381 8.65 3.71 18.30
CA LEU A 381 7.66 4.37 17.48
C LEU A 381 8.23 5.62 16.80
N ALA A 382 9.06 6.40 17.50
CA ALA A 382 9.73 7.58 16.95
C ALA A 382 10.73 7.22 15.86
N HIS A 383 11.53 6.16 16.06
CA HIS A 383 12.48 5.64 15.08
C HIS A 383 11.79 5.26 13.77
N LEU A 384 10.72 4.49 13.86
CA LEU A 384 9.93 4.07 12.70
C LEU A 384 9.26 5.23 11.95
N ARG A 385 8.79 6.25 12.67
CA ARG A 385 8.26 7.48 12.07
C ARG A 385 9.35 8.28 11.35
N ASP A 386 10.56 8.34 11.91
CA ASP A 386 11.69 9.04 11.30
C ASP A 386 12.14 8.36 10.00
N ILE A 387 12.23 7.02 9.98
CA ILE A 387 12.51 6.25 8.75
C ILE A 387 11.45 6.55 7.68
N ARG A 388 10.16 6.49 8.05
CA ARG A 388 9.06 6.76 7.09
C ARG A 388 9.11 8.18 6.53
N LYS A 389 9.48 9.18 7.34
CA LYS A 389 9.60 10.58 6.92
C LYS A 389 10.76 10.82 5.94
N ARG A 390 11.83 10.04 6.04
CA ARG A 390 13.03 10.21 5.21
C ARG A 390 12.99 9.43 3.89
N ASP A 391 12.00 8.55 3.72
CA ASP A 391 11.79 7.71 2.53
C ASP A 391 13.05 6.89 2.15
N ARG A 392 13.52 6.06 3.08
CA ARG A 392 14.85 5.41 3.01
C ARG A 392 14.70 3.93 2.74
N ASP A 393 14.70 3.53 1.46
CA ASP A 393 14.46 2.14 1.03
C ASP A 393 15.36 1.10 1.72
N LEU A 394 16.66 1.37 1.80
CA LEU A 394 17.61 0.45 2.42
C LEU A 394 17.44 0.38 3.95
N GLU A 395 17.04 1.47 4.59
CA GLU A 395 16.71 1.47 6.02
C GLU A 395 15.42 0.67 6.25
N LEU A 396 14.40 0.82 5.39
CA LEU A 396 13.17 0.02 5.42
C LEU A 396 13.45 -1.48 5.20
N ALA A 397 14.34 -1.82 4.26
CA ALA A 397 14.78 -3.20 4.06
C ALA A 397 15.51 -3.74 5.30
N SER A 398 16.35 -2.92 5.95
CA SER A 398 17.01 -3.26 7.22
C SER A 398 16.00 -3.51 8.35
N GLU A 399 14.99 -2.65 8.48
CA GLU A 399 13.89 -2.85 9.44
C GLU A 399 13.12 -4.16 9.17
N MET A 400 12.98 -4.55 7.90
CA MET A 400 12.33 -5.81 7.51
C MET A 400 13.15 -7.06 7.88
N GLN A 401 14.48 -6.95 8.03
CA GLN A 401 15.33 -8.09 8.36
C GLN A 401 14.93 -8.76 9.68
N ASN A 402 14.76 -7.93 10.72
CA ASN A 402 14.49 -8.37 12.08
C ASN A 402 13.00 -8.64 12.36
N ARG A 403 12.15 -8.47 11.34
CA ARG A 403 10.71 -8.74 11.44
C ARG A 403 10.39 -10.20 11.21
N VAL A 404 9.26 -10.64 11.72
CA VAL A 404 8.71 -11.99 11.69
C VAL A 404 7.54 -11.99 10.72
N SER A 405 7.47 -13.04 9.90
CA SER A 405 6.37 -13.26 8.97
C SER A 405 5.92 -14.71 9.02
N THR A 406 4.66 -14.96 8.65
CA THR A 406 4.13 -16.32 8.54
C THR A 406 4.73 -17.02 7.31
N LYS A 407 4.84 -16.30 6.20
CA LYS A 407 5.52 -16.76 4.98
C LYS A 407 6.72 -15.86 4.69
N SER A 408 7.79 -16.42 4.16
CA SER A 408 8.97 -15.61 3.80
C SER A 408 8.64 -14.56 2.73
N LEU A 409 7.72 -14.88 1.81
CA LEU A 409 7.16 -13.99 0.81
C LEU A 409 6.56 -12.69 1.41
N ASP A 410 5.95 -12.76 2.59
CA ASP A 410 5.28 -11.61 3.21
C ASP A 410 6.24 -10.45 3.49
N LYS A 411 7.52 -10.73 3.71
CA LYS A 411 8.54 -9.68 3.89
C LYS A 411 8.76 -8.88 2.60
N VAL A 412 8.76 -9.55 1.45
CA VAL A 412 8.88 -8.89 0.14
C VAL A 412 7.60 -8.11 -0.15
N ALA A 413 6.44 -8.74 0.02
CA ALA A 413 5.15 -8.10 -0.23
C ALA A 413 4.90 -6.90 0.70
N GLY A 414 5.33 -6.97 1.97
CA GLY A 414 5.23 -5.88 2.94
C GLY A 414 6.11 -4.67 2.62
N LEU A 415 7.14 -4.82 1.79
CA LEU A 415 7.97 -3.70 1.30
C LEU A 415 7.34 -3.00 0.08
N ALA A 416 6.46 -3.67 -0.66
CA ALA A 416 6.01 -3.20 -1.97
C ALA A 416 5.25 -1.88 -1.95
N TYR A 417 4.60 -1.57 -0.82
CA TYR A 417 3.89 -0.31 -0.63
C TYR A 417 4.75 0.78 0.05
N LEU A 418 5.86 0.40 0.68
CA LEU A 418 6.79 1.34 1.30
C LEU A 418 7.75 1.91 0.26
N ILE A 419 8.43 1.02 -0.46
CA ILE A 419 9.35 1.36 -1.53
C ILE A 419 8.51 1.68 -2.76
N TRP A 420 8.54 2.93 -3.24
CA TRP A 420 7.68 3.33 -4.36
C TRP A 420 7.98 2.49 -5.61
N THR A 421 6.96 1.80 -6.11
CA THR A 421 6.99 0.97 -7.32
C THR A 421 6.19 1.60 -8.45
N VAL A 422 6.55 1.30 -9.71
CA VAL A 422 5.76 1.70 -10.90
C VAL A 422 4.48 0.87 -11.00
N SER A 423 4.55 -0.39 -10.59
CA SER A 423 3.46 -1.36 -10.48
C SER A 423 3.70 -2.28 -9.30
N ILE A 424 2.66 -2.89 -8.72
CA ILE A 424 2.82 -3.75 -7.53
C ILE A 424 2.83 -5.23 -7.99
N PRO A 425 3.79 -6.07 -7.58
CA PRO A 425 3.74 -7.50 -7.88
C PRO A 425 2.48 -8.16 -7.29
N ILE A 426 1.90 -9.15 -7.98
CA ILE A 426 0.78 -9.90 -7.40
C ILE A 426 1.25 -10.75 -6.20
N TYR A 427 0.35 -11.01 -5.26
CA TYR A 427 0.62 -11.99 -4.20
C TYR A 427 0.29 -13.40 -4.70
N ASN A 428 1.33 -14.16 -5.06
CA ASN A 428 1.21 -15.58 -5.35
C ASN A 428 1.82 -16.39 -4.19
N ALA A 429 0.97 -17.04 -3.40
CA ALA A 429 1.40 -17.82 -2.24
C ALA A 429 2.33 -19.01 -2.57
N GLU A 430 2.39 -19.44 -3.83
CA GLU A 430 3.27 -20.51 -4.31
C GLU A 430 4.64 -19.99 -4.77
N MET A 431 4.78 -18.67 -4.94
CA MET A 431 6.02 -18.04 -5.38
C MET A 431 7.06 -18.06 -4.26
N SER A 432 8.31 -18.35 -4.61
CA SER A 432 9.43 -18.21 -3.68
C SER A 432 9.68 -16.73 -3.35
N ASP A 433 10.21 -16.46 -2.16
CA ASP A 433 10.62 -15.10 -1.76
C ASP A 433 11.70 -14.52 -2.70
N THR A 434 12.59 -15.38 -3.21
CA THR A 434 13.66 -15.01 -4.13
C THR A 434 13.09 -14.56 -5.47
N SER A 435 12.16 -15.33 -6.04
CA SER A 435 11.47 -14.95 -7.29
C SER A 435 10.62 -13.68 -7.09
N ALA A 436 9.94 -13.56 -5.95
CA ALA A 436 9.16 -12.37 -5.64
C ALA A 436 10.03 -11.12 -5.53
N TRP A 437 11.23 -11.24 -4.93
CA TRP A 437 12.19 -10.15 -4.86
C TRP A 437 12.71 -9.73 -6.24
N GLU A 438 12.96 -10.68 -7.15
CA GLU A 438 13.37 -10.36 -8.52
C GLU A 438 12.30 -9.52 -9.24
N VAL A 439 11.04 -9.99 -9.25
CA VAL A 439 9.90 -9.26 -9.82
C VAL A 439 9.74 -7.90 -9.15
N PHE A 440 9.91 -7.85 -7.82
CA PHE A 440 9.81 -6.60 -7.07
C PHE A 440 10.86 -5.56 -7.50
N VAL A 441 12.12 -5.95 -7.68
CA VAL A 441 13.18 -5.04 -8.16
C VAL A 441 12.92 -4.62 -9.62
N ASP A 442 12.35 -5.50 -10.46
CA ASP A 442 11.99 -5.17 -11.85
C ASP A 442 10.92 -4.07 -11.93
N VAL A 443 10.04 -3.96 -10.93
CA VAL A 443 8.97 -2.94 -10.87
C VAL A 443 9.26 -1.76 -9.93
N MET A 444 10.37 -1.80 -9.19
CA MET A 444 10.84 -0.65 -8.41
C MET A 444 10.99 0.58 -9.28
N PHE A 445 10.73 1.75 -8.69
CA PHE A 445 10.99 3.00 -9.39
C PHE A 445 12.49 3.10 -9.76
N PRO A 446 12.84 3.68 -10.93
CA PRO A 446 14.21 3.65 -11.41
C PRO A 446 15.28 4.24 -10.47
N SER A 447 14.93 5.19 -9.59
CA SER A 447 15.86 5.72 -8.58
C SER A 447 16.14 4.71 -7.47
N HIS A 448 15.12 3.99 -7.00
CA HIS A 448 15.24 2.96 -5.97
C HIS A 448 16.10 1.79 -6.44
N ARG A 449 15.99 1.41 -7.72
CA ARG A 449 16.96 0.47 -8.32
C ARG A 449 18.39 1.01 -8.31
N ALA A 450 18.57 2.31 -8.59
CA ALA A 450 19.89 2.91 -8.56
C ALA A 450 20.47 2.96 -7.14
N GLU A 451 19.63 3.10 -6.11
CA GLU A 451 20.09 2.96 -4.72
C GLU A 451 20.69 1.57 -4.47
N LEU A 452 20.03 0.50 -4.92
CA LEU A 452 20.59 -0.85 -4.85
C LEU A 452 21.92 -0.94 -5.62
N PHE A 453 22.01 -0.29 -6.78
CA PHE A 453 23.22 -0.32 -7.60
C PHE A 453 24.40 0.43 -6.95
N PHE A 454 24.19 1.64 -6.42
CA PHE A 454 25.25 2.52 -5.91
C PHE A 454 25.57 2.32 -4.43
N TYR A 455 24.64 1.81 -3.64
CA TYR A 455 24.85 1.66 -2.20
C TYR A 455 25.13 0.20 -1.82
N PHE A 456 24.58 -0.80 -2.52
CA PHE A 456 24.83 -2.20 -2.14
C PHE A 456 26.27 -2.65 -2.41
N PRO A 457 27.05 -3.07 -1.41
CA PRO A 457 28.49 -3.26 -1.58
C PRO A 457 28.87 -4.57 -2.28
N GLU A 458 28.14 -5.66 -2.06
CA GLU A 458 28.46 -6.93 -2.72
C GLU A 458 27.89 -6.98 -4.14
N PRO A 459 28.50 -7.75 -5.05
CA PRO A 459 27.86 -8.10 -6.30
C PRO A 459 26.67 -9.04 -6.03
N GLY A 460 25.67 -8.97 -6.91
CA GLY A 460 24.52 -9.86 -6.90
C GLY A 460 24.92 -11.33 -7.02
N LYS A 461 24.23 -12.19 -6.28
CA LYS A 461 24.39 -13.67 -6.35
C LYS A 461 23.33 -14.37 -7.21
N GLY A 462 22.41 -13.60 -7.80
CA GLY A 462 21.34 -14.11 -8.67
C GLY A 462 21.72 -14.04 -10.16
N ASN A 463 20.69 -13.97 -11.01
CA ASN A 463 20.87 -13.87 -12.46
C ASN A 463 21.41 -12.52 -12.94
N LYS A 464 21.31 -11.48 -12.08
CA LYS A 464 21.85 -10.14 -12.31
C LYS A 464 22.88 -9.83 -11.21
N TYR A 465 24.07 -9.40 -11.60
CA TYR A 465 25.18 -9.08 -10.70
C TYR A 465 25.15 -7.65 -10.16
N TRP A 466 24.43 -6.75 -10.83
CA TRP A 466 24.35 -5.34 -10.41
C TRP A 466 23.48 -5.11 -9.15
N ARG A 467 22.51 -6.00 -8.89
CA ARG A 467 21.53 -5.91 -7.80
C ARG A 467 21.67 -7.05 -6.79
N PRO A 468 21.34 -6.82 -5.50
CA PRO A 468 21.39 -7.88 -4.50
C PRO A 468 20.29 -8.93 -4.70
N SER A 469 20.61 -10.17 -4.33
CA SER A 469 19.60 -11.21 -4.10
C SER A 469 18.81 -10.96 -2.82
N TRP A 470 17.63 -11.57 -2.68
CA TRP A 470 16.84 -11.47 -1.45
C TRP A 470 17.63 -11.91 -0.22
N HIS A 471 18.37 -13.03 -0.31
CA HIS A 471 19.21 -13.51 0.78
C HIS A 471 20.29 -12.49 1.18
N GLN A 472 20.89 -11.81 0.22
CA GLN A 472 21.87 -10.76 0.50
C GLN A 472 21.24 -9.59 1.26
N VAL A 473 20.05 -9.13 0.85
CA VAL A 473 19.31 -8.08 1.57
C VAL A 473 18.98 -8.51 3.01
N MET A 474 18.63 -9.78 3.21
CA MET A 474 18.24 -10.31 4.52
C MET A 474 19.40 -10.61 5.47
N THR A 475 20.63 -10.75 4.97
CA THR A 475 21.83 -11.04 5.77
C THR A 475 22.75 -9.84 5.95
N LEU A 476 22.33 -8.70 5.42
CA LEU A 476 23.10 -7.48 5.38
C LEU A 476 23.20 -6.88 6.78
N LYS A 477 24.39 -6.97 7.40
CA LYS A 477 24.58 -6.62 8.81
C LYS A 477 24.67 -5.12 9.06
N HIS A 478 25.33 -4.36 8.19
CA HIS A 478 25.60 -2.94 8.41
C HIS A 478 25.65 -2.16 7.10
N PHE A 479 25.05 -0.97 7.14
CA PHE A 479 25.17 0.05 6.11
C PHE A 479 25.47 1.39 6.77
N ALA A 480 26.56 2.03 6.37
CA ALA A 480 26.73 3.46 6.58
C ALA A 480 25.97 4.19 5.48
N LEU A 481 24.69 4.49 5.70
CA LEU A 481 23.91 5.30 4.77
C LEU A 481 24.34 6.76 4.91
N HIS A 482 25.24 7.22 4.02
CA HIS A 482 25.55 8.63 3.93
C HIS A 482 24.43 9.36 3.20
N SER A 483 23.53 9.91 4.01
CA SER A 483 22.45 10.82 3.64
C SER A 483 22.90 11.89 2.65
N HIS A 484 22.59 11.70 1.37
CA HIS A 484 22.46 12.81 0.44
C HIS A 484 20.98 13.04 0.22
N SER A 485 20.55 14.30 0.24
CA SER A 485 19.16 14.71 0.04
C SER A 485 18.64 14.44 -1.38
N ARG A 486 19.48 13.90 -2.27
CA ARG A 486 19.16 13.55 -3.65
C ARG A 486 19.76 12.17 -3.95
N GLY A 487 18.91 11.23 -4.34
CA GLY A 487 19.32 9.89 -4.74
C GLY A 487 20.05 9.87 -6.09
N PRO A 488 20.74 8.76 -6.42
CA PRO A 488 21.40 8.58 -7.71
C PRO A 488 20.40 8.66 -8.89
N SER A 489 20.90 8.86 -10.12
CA SER A 489 20.08 8.81 -11.36
C SER A 489 19.40 7.45 -11.57
N TYR A 490 18.85 7.20 -12.74
CA TYR A 490 17.93 6.09 -12.97
C TYR A 490 18.60 4.83 -13.51
N VAL A 491 18.37 3.70 -12.84
CA VAL A 491 18.55 2.38 -13.44
C VAL A 491 17.24 2.00 -14.12
N GLN A 492 17.27 1.95 -15.45
CA GLN A 492 16.13 1.62 -16.30
C GLN A 492 16.07 0.11 -16.51
N HIS A 493 14.87 -0.46 -16.45
CA HIS A 493 14.58 -1.85 -16.80
C HIS A 493 13.71 -1.88 -18.05
N THR A 494 14.10 -2.69 -19.04
CA THR A 494 13.33 -2.92 -20.27
C THR A 494 12.85 -4.36 -20.26
N GLU A 495 11.54 -4.54 -20.09
CA GLU A 495 10.93 -5.86 -19.90
C GLU A 495 11.03 -6.75 -21.14
N ASP A 496 10.75 -6.22 -22.34
CA ASP A 496 10.77 -6.98 -23.60
C ASP A 496 12.11 -7.69 -23.86
N THR A 497 13.20 -7.11 -23.36
CA THR A 497 14.57 -7.63 -23.52
C THR A 497 15.20 -8.08 -22.21
N ASP A 498 14.46 -8.05 -21.10
CA ASP A 498 14.97 -8.26 -19.73
C ASP A 498 16.34 -7.56 -19.51
N THR A 499 16.41 -6.29 -19.91
CA THR A 499 17.67 -5.54 -19.95
C THR A 499 17.65 -4.37 -18.98
N ASP A 500 18.63 -4.36 -18.08
CA ASP A 500 18.88 -3.24 -17.17
C ASP A 500 19.96 -2.32 -17.75
N SER A 501 19.76 -1.00 -17.63
CA SER A 501 20.75 -0.03 -18.10
C SER A 501 20.81 1.21 -17.23
N TYR A 502 21.97 1.85 -17.21
CA TYR A 502 22.23 3.08 -16.50
C TYR A 502 22.91 4.10 -17.43
N GLU A 503 22.55 5.36 -17.31
CA GLU A 503 23.15 6.46 -18.08
C GLU A 503 23.89 7.42 -17.14
N GLY A 504 25.20 7.31 -17.10
CA GLY A 504 26.05 8.16 -16.26
C GLY A 504 27.49 8.18 -16.73
N TYR A 505 28.37 8.70 -15.88
CA TYR A 505 29.78 8.89 -16.21
C TYR A 505 30.53 7.56 -16.20
N CYS A 506 31.35 7.32 -17.21
CA CYS A 506 32.12 6.09 -17.36
C CYS A 506 33.62 6.38 -17.38
N ILE A 507 34.39 5.54 -16.70
CA ILE A 507 35.84 5.44 -16.89
C ILE A 507 36.13 3.99 -17.28
N ASP A 508 36.59 3.79 -18.52
CA ASP A 508 36.76 2.44 -19.07
C ASP A 508 37.86 1.63 -18.35
N SER A 509 38.88 2.31 -17.83
CA SER A 509 39.98 1.68 -17.10
C SER A 509 40.61 2.63 -16.09
N ALA A 510 40.42 2.32 -14.81
CA ALA A 510 41.10 2.95 -13.68
C ALA A 510 41.77 1.87 -12.82
N TYR A 511 43.00 2.13 -12.36
CA TYR A 511 43.69 1.30 -11.39
C TYR A 511 43.22 1.72 -9.98
N VAL A 512 42.57 0.79 -9.27
CA VAL A 512 42.09 0.97 -7.90
C VAL A 512 43.05 0.23 -6.97
N GLN A 513 43.48 0.88 -5.89
CA GLN A 513 44.39 0.29 -4.90
C GLN A 513 44.08 0.70 -3.46
N GLY A 514 44.49 -0.15 -2.50
CA GLY A 514 44.39 0.13 -1.07
C GLY A 514 43.03 -0.22 -0.44
N LEU A 515 42.17 -0.94 -1.18
CA LEU A 515 40.87 -1.42 -0.72
C LEU A 515 40.79 -2.96 -0.68
N ASP A 516 41.92 -3.66 -0.76
CA ASP A 516 42.01 -5.12 -0.88
C ASP A 516 41.86 -5.86 0.45
N VAL A 517 42.34 -5.28 1.55
CA VAL A 517 42.26 -5.89 2.89
C VAL A 517 40.85 -5.71 3.48
N GLY A 518 40.15 -6.82 3.71
CA GLY A 518 38.93 -6.85 4.51
C GLY A 518 39.25 -6.58 5.98
N LEU A 519 38.67 -5.52 6.55
CA LEU A 519 38.85 -5.22 7.97
C LEU A 519 37.90 -6.07 8.83
N LYS A 520 38.38 -6.52 9.99
CA LYS A 520 37.54 -7.17 11.03
C LYS A 520 36.70 -6.18 11.82
N GLU A 521 37.07 -4.90 11.81
CA GLU A 521 36.39 -3.80 12.50
C GLU A 521 35.75 -2.83 11.48
N GLU A 522 34.65 -2.21 11.89
CA GLU A 522 33.89 -1.22 11.13
C GLU A 522 34.66 0.10 11.00
N ARG A 523 35.65 0.13 10.11
CA ARG A 523 36.29 1.38 9.70
C ARG A 523 36.19 1.54 8.20
N SER A 524 35.95 2.77 7.76
CA SER A 524 36.04 3.15 6.35
C SER A 524 37.43 2.84 5.83
N ARG A 525 37.51 2.07 4.73
CA ARG A 525 38.76 1.76 4.06
C ARG A 525 39.08 2.89 3.09
N GLN A 526 40.34 3.30 3.05
CA GLN A 526 40.79 4.39 2.20
C GLN A 526 41.78 3.85 1.18
N GLY A 527 41.63 4.30 -0.06
CA GLY A 527 42.48 3.91 -1.16
C GLY A 527 42.63 5.03 -2.17
N GLU A 528 43.14 4.67 -3.34
CA GLU A 528 43.30 5.59 -4.46
C GLU A 528 42.76 4.97 -5.74
N MET A 529 42.20 5.80 -6.61
CA MET A 529 41.95 5.44 -8.00
C MET A 529 42.83 6.30 -8.91
N VAL A 530 43.44 5.64 -9.90
CA VAL A 530 44.36 6.26 -10.86
C VAL A 530 43.91 5.95 -12.27
N PHE A 531 43.67 6.96 -13.11
CA PHE A 531 43.33 6.78 -14.52
C PHE A 531 43.94 7.90 -15.37
N LYS A 532 43.86 7.78 -16.70
CA LYS A 532 44.32 8.83 -17.62
C LYS A 532 43.14 9.67 -18.07
N ASP A 533 43.27 10.99 -17.98
CA ASP A 533 42.28 11.92 -18.53
C ASP A 533 42.28 11.94 -20.07
N THR A 534 41.42 12.78 -20.65
CA THR A 534 41.32 12.97 -22.10
C THR A 534 42.60 13.52 -22.74
N SER A 535 43.49 14.15 -21.97
CA SER A 535 44.82 14.60 -22.40
C SER A 535 45.88 13.50 -22.31
N GLY A 536 45.55 12.35 -21.72
CA GLY A 536 46.46 11.25 -21.45
C GLY A 536 47.26 11.42 -20.15
N SER A 537 46.99 12.46 -19.36
CA SER A 537 47.67 12.75 -18.10
C SER A 537 47.09 11.89 -16.98
N PRO A 538 47.94 11.34 -16.08
CA PRO A 538 47.45 10.55 -14.96
C PRO A 538 46.75 11.44 -13.92
N CYS A 539 45.54 11.07 -13.54
CA CYS A 539 44.77 11.66 -12.46
C CYS A 539 44.66 10.67 -11.31
N THR A 540 44.94 11.12 -10.09
CA THR A 540 44.80 10.33 -8.86
C THR A 540 43.76 10.96 -7.96
N PHE A 541 42.83 10.15 -7.47
CA PHE A 541 41.80 10.57 -6.53
C PHE A 541 41.78 9.65 -5.31
N LYS A 542 41.55 10.24 -4.14
CA LYS A 542 41.34 9.48 -2.91
C LYS A 542 39.92 8.93 -2.88
N ILE A 543 39.80 7.67 -2.50
CA ILE A 543 38.53 6.95 -2.44
C ILE A 543 38.32 6.32 -1.06
N VAL A 544 37.05 6.14 -0.70
CA VAL A 544 36.62 5.59 0.59
C VAL A 544 35.55 4.53 0.39
N ALA A 545 35.68 3.39 1.05
CA ALA A 545 34.66 2.35 1.10
C ALA A 545 34.21 2.11 2.55
N ASP A 546 32.95 2.44 2.87
CA ASP A 546 32.35 2.25 4.22
C ASP A 546 31.69 0.88 4.37
N HIS A 547 32.32 -0.14 3.81
CA HIS A 547 31.86 -1.51 3.91
C HIS A 547 33.06 -2.44 4.02
N VAL A 548 32.82 -3.65 4.52
CA VAL A 548 33.86 -4.67 4.75
C VAL A 548 34.21 -5.49 3.50
N TYR A 549 33.36 -5.46 2.45
CA TYR A 549 33.57 -6.25 1.23
C TYR A 549 34.83 -5.82 0.47
N PRO A 550 35.85 -6.69 0.27
CA PRO A 550 37.14 -6.31 -0.29
C PRO A 550 37.05 -5.95 -1.78
N ILE A 551 37.88 -4.99 -2.20
CA ILE A 551 38.06 -4.59 -3.59
C ILE A 551 39.54 -4.81 -3.92
N PRO A 552 39.90 -5.94 -4.57
CA PRO A 552 41.30 -6.24 -4.86
C PRO A 552 41.95 -5.17 -5.71
N ASP A 553 43.24 -4.90 -5.46
CA ASP A 553 44.01 -3.99 -6.29
C ASP A 553 44.01 -4.45 -7.75
N GLY A 554 43.78 -3.52 -8.68
CA GLY A 554 43.71 -3.86 -10.10
C GLY A 554 43.07 -2.80 -10.97
N SER A 555 43.01 -3.09 -12.28
CA SER A 555 42.34 -2.24 -13.26
C SER A 555 40.88 -2.63 -13.44
N TYR A 556 39.99 -1.65 -13.38
CA TYR A 556 38.54 -1.82 -13.43
C TYR A 556 37.87 -0.76 -14.30
N ALA A 557 36.68 -1.07 -14.77
CA ALA A 557 35.76 -0.07 -15.29
C ALA A 557 34.99 0.57 -14.11
N LEU A 558 34.75 1.87 -14.18
CA LEU A 558 34.05 2.62 -13.14
C LEU A 558 32.82 3.34 -13.70
N ILE A 559 31.73 3.32 -12.94
CA ILE A 559 30.50 4.05 -13.25
C ILE A 559 30.21 5.04 -12.13
N GLY A 560 30.14 6.32 -12.47
CA GLY A 560 29.84 7.41 -11.53
C GLY A 560 28.35 7.75 -11.47
N SER A 561 27.89 8.12 -10.27
CA SER A 561 26.56 8.67 -10.07
C SER A 561 26.39 9.98 -10.85
N SER A 562 25.22 10.19 -11.45
CA SER A 562 24.81 11.49 -11.96
C SER A 562 23.55 11.94 -11.22
N ASP A 563 23.37 13.24 -10.98
CA ASP A 563 22.18 13.75 -10.29
C ASP A 563 21.01 14.00 -11.24
N PHE A 564 19.81 13.99 -10.66
CA PHE A 564 18.52 14.12 -11.33
C PHE A 564 18.24 15.50 -11.97
N ASP A 565 18.93 16.58 -11.55
CA ASP A 565 18.55 17.95 -11.92
C ASP A 565 19.77 18.76 -12.42
N SER A 566 19.80 19.04 -13.72
CA SER A 566 20.93 19.67 -14.41
C SER A 566 21.04 21.19 -14.20
N MET A 567 20.52 21.73 -13.08
CA MET A 567 20.59 23.17 -12.79
C MET A 567 21.44 23.53 -11.57
N LEU A 568 21.78 22.57 -10.69
CA LEU A 568 22.75 22.78 -9.59
C LEU A 568 23.56 21.49 -9.32
N ILE A 569 24.87 21.59 -9.53
CA ILE A 569 26.01 20.80 -9.05
C ILE A 569 25.79 19.26 -8.90
N PRO A 570 26.29 18.40 -9.82
CA PRO A 570 26.11 16.94 -9.77
C PRO A 570 26.95 16.25 -8.67
N SER A 571 26.33 15.43 -7.83
CA SER A 571 26.99 14.57 -6.84
C SER A 571 27.68 13.37 -7.51
N LEU A 572 28.95 13.57 -7.88
CA LEU A 572 29.86 12.52 -8.39
C LEU A 572 30.56 11.76 -7.26
N ASN A 573 29.96 11.73 -6.08
CA ASN A 573 30.59 11.14 -4.91
C ASN A 573 30.47 9.62 -4.89
N LEU A 574 29.50 9.00 -5.56
CA LEU A 574 29.30 7.55 -5.57
C LEU A 574 29.80 6.93 -6.86
N TRP A 575 30.56 5.84 -6.72
CA TRP A 575 31.14 5.10 -7.84
C TRP A 575 30.93 3.61 -7.67
N VAL A 576 30.55 2.95 -8.76
CA VAL A 576 30.48 1.49 -8.85
C VAL A 576 31.73 1.01 -9.59
N VAL A 577 32.47 0.09 -8.96
CA VAL A 577 33.62 -0.58 -9.55
C VAL A 577 33.21 -1.93 -10.11
N GLY A 578 33.70 -2.27 -11.29
CA GLY A 578 33.33 -3.51 -11.97
C GLY A 578 34.19 -3.79 -13.19
N ARG A 579 33.71 -4.71 -14.02
CA ARG A 579 34.38 -5.14 -15.25
C ARG A 579 33.43 -5.03 -16.43
N LEU A 580 33.93 -4.51 -17.55
CA LEU A 580 33.21 -4.55 -18.80
C LEU A 580 33.50 -5.88 -19.51
N LYS A 581 32.45 -6.66 -19.78
CA LYS A 581 32.54 -7.90 -20.55
C LYS A 581 32.77 -7.62 -22.03
N GLU A 582 33.13 -8.66 -22.78
CA GLU A 582 33.30 -8.59 -24.25
C GLU A 582 32.01 -8.13 -24.96
N ASP A 583 30.84 -8.48 -24.41
CA ASP A 583 29.53 -8.05 -24.90
C ASP A 583 29.11 -6.64 -24.44
N ARG A 584 30.04 -5.88 -23.85
CA ARG A 584 29.86 -4.54 -23.28
C ARG A 584 28.88 -4.44 -22.13
N LYS A 585 28.57 -5.56 -21.45
CA LYS A 585 27.81 -5.53 -20.19
C LYS A 585 28.74 -5.27 -19.02
N PHE A 586 28.27 -4.45 -18.09
CA PHE A 586 29.01 -4.11 -16.88
C PHE A 586 28.67 -5.08 -15.74
N GLU A 587 29.65 -5.88 -15.34
CA GLU A 587 29.57 -6.73 -14.16
C GLU A 587 30.07 -5.96 -12.95
N LYS A 588 29.16 -5.65 -12.04
CA LYS A 588 29.47 -4.99 -10.77
C LYS A 588 30.37 -5.87 -9.92
N LEU A 589 31.37 -5.25 -9.28
CA LEU A 589 32.20 -5.86 -8.25
C LEU A 589 31.91 -5.28 -6.88
N SER A 590 31.85 -3.96 -6.75
CA SER A 590 31.62 -3.26 -5.46
C SER A 590 31.31 -1.79 -5.70
N VAL A 591 31.19 -1.01 -4.62
CA VAL A 591 31.02 0.45 -4.63
C VAL A 591 32.10 1.16 -3.81
N PHE A 592 32.35 2.44 -4.07
CA PHE A 592 33.15 3.31 -3.21
C PHE A 592 32.75 4.77 -3.42
N ARG A 593 33.32 5.66 -2.62
CA ARG A 593 33.07 7.11 -2.66
C ARG A 593 34.33 7.90 -2.94
N LEU A 594 34.20 9.04 -3.58
CA LEU A 594 35.28 10.04 -3.63
C LEU A 594 35.31 10.88 -2.35
N VAL A 595 36.51 11.29 -1.94
CA VAL A 595 36.69 12.30 -0.89
C VAL A 595 36.36 13.68 -1.47
N ASP A 596 35.75 14.56 -0.66
CA ASP A 596 35.22 15.86 -1.11
C ASP A 596 36.23 16.76 -1.84
N ASP A 597 37.52 16.66 -1.50
CA ASP A 597 38.62 17.38 -2.13
C ASP A 597 38.86 17.00 -3.61
N GLY A 598 38.35 15.84 -4.05
CA GLY A 598 38.45 15.34 -5.42
C GLY A 598 37.25 15.67 -6.32
N LEU A 599 36.11 16.12 -5.76
CA LEU A 599 34.85 16.25 -6.51
C LEU A 599 34.86 17.36 -7.56
N GLU A 600 35.47 18.51 -7.27
CA GLU A 600 35.57 19.59 -8.26
C GLU A 600 36.53 19.22 -9.40
N ASN A 601 37.61 18.50 -9.09
CA ASN A 601 38.61 18.11 -10.07
C ASN A 601 38.08 17.08 -11.05
N ILE A 602 37.34 16.06 -10.58
CA ILE A 602 36.80 15.02 -11.48
C ILE A 602 35.73 15.57 -12.44
N ARG A 603 34.97 16.59 -12.02
CA ARG A 603 33.99 17.29 -12.86
C ARG A 603 34.64 18.00 -14.04
N ASN A 604 35.82 18.55 -13.84
CA ASN A 604 36.54 19.33 -14.85
C ASN A 604 37.22 18.46 -15.92
N LEU A 605 37.22 17.13 -15.77
CA LEU A 605 37.86 16.20 -16.71
C LEU A 605 37.03 15.94 -17.99
N GLY A 606 35.83 16.50 -18.09
CA GLY A 606 35.00 16.38 -19.30
C GLY A 606 34.52 14.95 -19.58
N LEU A 607 34.28 14.17 -18.52
CA LEU A 607 33.77 12.80 -18.65
C LEU A 607 32.42 12.80 -19.40
N GLU A 608 32.29 11.89 -20.37
CA GLU A 608 31.05 11.72 -21.12
C GLU A 608 30.06 10.84 -20.35
N ARG A 609 28.77 11.14 -20.51
CA ARG A 609 27.70 10.26 -20.06
C ARG A 609 27.44 9.21 -21.13
N VAL A 610 27.48 7.95 -20.74
CA VAL A 610 27.28 6.82 -21.64
C VAL A 610 26.18 5.94 -21.07
N LYS A 611 25.34 5.41 -21.97
CA LYS A 611 24.38 4.36 -21.61
C LYS A 611 25.10 3.02 -21.54
N ILE A 612 25.08 2.39 -20.36
CA ILE A 612 25.76 1.13 -20.06
C ILE A 612 24.70 0.08 -19.74
N ILE A 613 24.86 -1.12 -20.30
CA ILE A 613 24.02 -2.28 -19.98
C ILE A 613 24.59 -2.95 -18.74
N LEU A 614 23.75 -3.19 -17.74
CA LEU A 614 24.14 -3.82 -16.49
C LEU A 614 23.99 -5.34 -16.58
N CYS A 615 24.91 -6.06 -15.95
CA CYS A 615 24.96 -7.52 -15.97
C CYS A 615 24.27 -8.15 -14.77
#